data_AF-A0A962G787-F1
#
_entry.id   AF-A0A962G787-F1
#
_cell.length_a   1.000
_cell.length_b   1.000
_cell.length_c   1.000
_cell.angle_alpha   90.00
_cell.angle_beta   90.00
_cell.angle_gamma   90.00
#
_symmetry.space_group_name_H-M   'P 1'
#
loop_
_entity.id
_entity.type
_entity.pdbx_description
1 polymer ?
#
loop_
_entity_poly.entity_id
_entity_poly.type
_entity_poly.pdbx_seq_one_letter_code
_entity_poly.pdbx_strand_id
1 'polypeptide(L)'
;MIVARHEIWGSIMRFPMVMFSLGLVGDACAATINVTTTDDTIAADGQCSLREAITAANLDSAFNGCTAGNGVDSIILAAAEYRFDIAGANEDANASGDLDVRSSLSIVGPGADVARIRGDREDRVFDLGPPGAGQTI
;
A
#
# COMPACT_ATOMS: atom_id res chain seq x y z
N MET A 1 81.18 -0.51 28.00
CA MET A 1 80.15 -0.58 29.05
C MET A 1 78.99 0.32 28.63
N ILE A 2 77.90 -0.31 28.11
CA ILE A 2 76.46 0.07 28.20
C ILE A 2 76.11 1.49 27.66
N VAL A 3 75.54 1.64 26.44
CA VAL A 3 74.08 1.66 26.07
C VAL A 3 73.38 2.92 26.65
N ALA A 4 72.53 3.73 26.00
CA ALA A 4 71.65 3.63 24.83
C ALA A 4 71.40 5.04 24.23
N ARG A 5 70.97 5.06 22.96
CA ARG A 5 70.45 6.17 22.16
C ARG A 5 68.97 5.90 21.87
N HIS A 6 68.15 6.97 21.84
CA HIS A 6 66.77 7.20 21.30
C HIS A 6 65.86 5.97 21.01
N GLU A 7 64.55 5.99 21.28
CA GLU A 7 63.54 6.67 20.45
C GLU A 7 62.19 6.74 21.23
N ILE A 8 61.61 7.93 21.34
CA ILE A 8 60.22 8.14 21.79
C ILE A 8 59.28 7.93 20.59
N TRP A 9 58.70 6.75 20.45
CA TRP A 9 57.69 6.48 19.42
C TRP A 9 56.34 7.06 19.86
N GLY A 10 55.98 8.22 19.33
CA GLY A 10 54.66 8.82 19.47
C GLY A 10 53.59 8.00 18.74
N SER A 11 52.59 7.51 19.47
CA SER A 11 51.42 6.85 18.90
C SER A 11 50.52 7.86 18.19
N ILE A 12 50.46 7.78 16.86
CA ILE A 12 49.48 8.50 16.04
C ILE A 12 48.16 7.72 16.12
N MET A 13 47.25 8.12 17.01
CA MET A 13 45.87 7.61 17.03
C MET A 13 45.10 8.12 15.80
N ARG A 14 44.96 7.25 14.79
CA ARG A 14 44.05 7.44 13.66
C ARG A 14 42.60 7.37 14.14
N PHE A 15 41.87 8.49 14.09
CA PHE A 15 40.40 8.50 14.21
C PHE A 15 39.77 8.13 12.86
N PRO A 16 38.86 7.13 12.79
CA PRO A 16 38.14 6.83 11.56
C PRO A 16 37.08 7.92 11.31
N MET A 17 37.17 8.57 10.15
CA MET A 17 36.13 9.46 9.63
C MET A 17 34.92 8.61 9.22
N VAL A 18 33.90 8.58 10.07
CA VAL A 18 32.62 7.92 9.77
C VAL A 18 31.84 8.81 8.81
N MET A 19 31.77 8.40 7.54
CA MET A 19 30.95 9.05 6.52
C MET A 19 29.49 8.59 6.71
N PHE A 20 28.71 9.39 7.43
CA PHE A 20 27.28 9.20 7.62
C PHE A 20 26.56 9.59 6.31
N SER A 21 26.28 8.61 5.46
CA SER A 21 25.44 8.77 4.28
C SER A 21 24.01 9.10 4.73
N LEU A 22 23.61 10.35 4.54
CA LEU A 22 22.24 10.83 4.73
C LEU A 22 21.38 10.22 3.61
N GLY A 23 20.61 9.19 3.93
CA GLY A 23 19.65 8.60 3.00
C GLY A 23 18.59 9.63 2.63
N LEU A 24 18.29 9.75 1.34
CA LEU A 24 17.08 10.41 0.84
C LEU A 24 15.88 9.66 1.43
N VAL A 25 15.21 10.24 2.41
CA VAL A 25 13.91 9.76 2.85
C VAL A 25 12.93 10.19 1.76
N GLY A 26 12.37 9.24 1.01
CA GLY A 26 11.24 9.55 0.13
C GLY A 26 10.05 9.94 1.00
N ASP A 27 9.43 11.08 0.70
CA ASP A 27 8.17 11.46 1.34
C ASP A 27 7.14 10.37 1.07
N ALA A 28 6.60 9.78 2.14
CA ALA A 28 5.46 8.87 2.05
C ALA A 28 4.21 9.70 1.78
N CYS A 29 3.96 10.01 0.51
CA CYS A 29 2.76 10.73 0.09
C CYS A 29 1.62 9.71 -0.09
N ALA A 30 0.65 9.68 0.81
CA ALA A 30 -0.58 8.88 0.63
C ALA A 30 -1.35 9.32 -0.63
N ALA A 31 -1.66 8.41 -1.55
CA ALA A 31 -2.53 8.75 -2.68
C ALA A 31 -4.01 8.74 -2.25
N THR A 32 -4.83 9.54 -2.94
CA THR A 32 -6.29 9.47 -2.83
C THR A 32 -6.83 8.86 -4.11
N ILE A 33 -7.57 7.76 -4.00
CA ILE A 33 -8.17 7.03 -5.12
C ILE A 33 -9.70 7.15 -5.00
N ASN A 34 -10.33 7.86 -5.93
CA ASN A 34 -11.77 8.06 -5.92
C ASN A 34 -12.48 6.94 -6.70
N VAL A 35 -13.36 6.21 -6.02
CA VAL A 35 -14.24 5.23 -6.66
C VAL A 35 -15.38 5.97 -7.36
N THR A 36 -15.55 5.75 -8.67
CA THR A 36 -16.51 6.46 -9.53
C THR A 36 -17.62 5.58 -10.06
N THR A 37 -17.54 4.26 -9.91
CA THR A 37 -18.63 3.33 -10.19
C THR A 37 -18.84 2.34 -9.03
N THR A 38 -20.07 1.86 -8.90
CA THR A 38 -20.47 0.81 -7.95
C THR A 38 -20.31 -0.59 -8.51
N ASP A 39 -20.02 -0.71 -9.80
CA ASP A 39 -19.92 -2.00 -10.48
C ASP A 39 -18.76 -2.81 -9.90
N ASP A 40 -19.02 -4.07 -9.57
CA ASP A 40 -17.99 -5.05 -9.28
C ASP A 40 -17.43 -5.57 -10.61
N THR A 41 -16.35 -4.96 -11.11
CA THR A 41 -15.80 -5.27 -12.44
C THR A 41 -14.31 -4.93 -12.55
N ILE A 42 -13.68 -5.45 -13.59
CA ILE A 42 -12.39 -5.01 -14.11
C ILE A 42 -12.61 -4.70 -15.59
N ALA A 43 -12.70 -3.42 -15.93
CA ALA A 43 -12.99 -2.97 -17.28
C ALA A 43 -12.19 -1.70 -17.62
N ALA A 44 -11.54 -1.67 -18.79
CA ALA A 44 -10.87 -0.47 -19.29
C ALA A 44 -11.88 0.54 -19.87
N ASP A 45 -12.82 0.99 -19.04
CA ASP A 45 -13.91 1.90 -19.40
C ASP A 45 -13.70 3.34 -18.89
N GLY A 46 -12.61 3.57 -18.14
CA GLY A 46 -12.27 4.87 -17.56
C GLY A 46 -13.00 5.17 -16.25
N GLN A 47 -13.82 4.24 -15.76
CA GLN A 47 -14.40 4.27 -14.43
C GLN A 47 -13.48 3.55 -13.44
N CYS A 48 -13.57 3.92 -12.17
CA CYS A 48 -12.79 3.30 -11.11
C CYS A 48 -13.78 2.60 -10.18
N SER A 49 -13.88 1.27 -10.30
CA SER A 49 -14.59 0.44 -9.33
C SER A 49 -13.78 0.29 -8.05
N LEU A 50 -14.41 -0.18 -6.96
CA LEU A 50 -13.68 -0.49 -5.73
C LEU A 50 -12.66 -1.63 -5.94
N ARG A 51 -12.99 -2.61 -6.80
CA ARG A 51 -12.06 -3.69 -7.18
C ARG A 51 -10.81 -3.14 -7.85
N GLU A 52 -10.98 -2.24 -8.80
CA GLU A 52 -9.87 -1.59 -9.51
C GLU A 52 -9.09 -0.64 -8.60
N ALA A 53 -9.76 0.05 -7.67
CA ALA A 53 -9.11 0.95 -6.72
C ALA A 53 -8.16 0.20 -5.79
N ILE A 54 -8.58 -0.96 -5.27
CA ILE A 54 -7.73 -1.80 -4.43
C ILE A 54 -6.56 -2.38 -5.24
N THR A 55 -6.79 -2.76 -6.50
CA THR A 55 -5.71 -3.18 -7.39
C THR A 55 -4.70 -2.05 -7.64
N ALA A 56 -5.17 -0.81 -7.87
CA ALA A 56 -4.30 0.35 -8.06
C ALA A 56 -3.46 0.67 -6.81
N ALA A 57 -4.07 0.55 -5.62
CA ALA A 57 -3.40 0.72 -4.33
C ALA A 57 -2.38 -0.39 -4.02
N ASN A 58 -2.72 -1.64 -4.35
CA ASN A 58 -1.81 -2.78 -4.17
C ASN A 58 -0.57 -2.68 -5.07
N LEU A 59 -0.72 -2.09 -6.26
CA LEU A 59 0.34 -2.00 -7.27
C LEU A 59 1.10 -0.67 -7.25
N ASP A 60 0.68 0.31 -6.45
CA ASP A 60 1.15 1.71 -6.52
C ASP A 60 1.15 2.25 -7.97
N SER A 61 0.12 1.90 -8.75
CA SER A 61 0.06 2.18 -10.20
C SER A 61 -1.37 2.39 -10.67
N ALA A 62 -1.55 3.21 -11.71
CA ALA A 62 -2.88 3.48 -12.26
C ALA A 62 -3.45 2.21 -12.90
N PHE A 63 -4.76 1.99 -12.75
CA PHE A 63 -5.42 0.78 -13.21
C PHE A 63 -6.85 1.07 -13.69
N ASN A 64 -7.13 0.81 -14.98
CA ASN A 64 -8.44 0.84 -15.66
C ASN A 64 -9.35 2.09 -15.56
N GLY A 65 -8.92 3.12 -14.83
CA GLY A 65 -9.70 4.33 -14.55
C GLY A 65 -9.36 4.93 -13.18
N CYS A 66 -8.73 4.14 -12.32
CA CYS A 66 -8.19 4.57 -11.04
C CYS A 66 -6.83 5.26 -11.19
N THR A 67 -6.59 6.29 -10.39
CA THR A 67 -5.28 6.91 -10.22
C THR A 67 -4.30 5.94 -9.55
N ALA A 68 -3.00 6.15 -9.76
CA ALA A 68 -1.98 5.36 -9.10
C ALA A 68 -2.02 5.52 -7.57
N GLY A 69 -1.83 4.41 -6.86
CA GLY A 69 -1.51 4.41 -5.44
C GLY A 69 -0.12 4.99 -5.16
N ASN A 70 0.10 5.35 -3.89
CA ASN A 70 1.42 5.68 -3.36
C ASN A 70 1.42 5.49 -1.84
N GLY A 71 2.09 4.43 -1.37
CA GLY A 71 2.32 4.23 0.06
C GLY A 71 1.05 3.82 0.79
N VAL A 72 0.53 4.66 1.70
CA VAL A 72 -0.68 4.35 2.47
C VAL A 72 -1.87 5.07 1.87
N ASP A 73 -2.63 4.39 1.02
CA ASP A 73 -3.64 5.04 0.20
C ASP A 73 -4.96 5.29 0.94
N SER A 74 -5.70 6.30 0.47
CA SER A 74 -7.09 6.56 0.87
C SER A 74 -8.03 6.32 -0.29
N ILE A 75 -8.84 5.27 -0.21
CA ILE A 75 -9.88 4.95 -1.19
C ILE A 75 -11.18 5.63 -0.76
N ILE A 76 -11.69 6.57 -1.57
CA ILE A 76 -12.88 7.35 -1.26
C ILE A 76 -14.11 6.76 -1.96
N LEU A 77 -15.12 6.39 -1.18
CA LEU A 77 -16.39 5.90 -1.68
C LEU A 77 -17.42 7.03 -1.84
N ALA A 78 -18.29 6.87 -2.83
CA ALA A 78 -19.50 7.67 -2.97
C ALA A 78 -20.62 7.11 -2.07
N ALA A 79 -21.70 7.90 -1.94
CA ALA A 79 -22.91 7.50 -1.24
C ALA A 79 -23.71 6.46 -2.05
N ALA A 80 -23.34 5.17 -1.95
CA ALA A 80 -23.94 4.12 -2.75
C ALA A 80 -23.83 2.72 -2.09
N GLU A 81 -24.51 1.73 -2.70
CA GLU A 81 -24.33 0.32 -2.39
C GLU A 81 -23.40 -0.34 -3.43
N TYR A 82 -22.31 -0.93 -2.94
CA TYR A 82 -21.30 -1.68 -3.68
C TYR A 82 -21.56 -3.16 -3.45
N ARG A 83 -22.04 -3.86 -4.48
CA ARG A 83 -22.45 -5.27 -4.40
C ARG A 83 -21.42 -6.14 -5.09
N PHE A 84 -20.88 -7.12 -4.37
CA PHE A 84 -19.86 -8.04 -4.86
C PHE A 84 -20.48 -9.42 -5.06
N ASP A 85 -20.54 -9.86 -6.32
CA ASP A 85 -21.19 -11.12 -6.72
C ASP A 85 -20.36 -11.99 -7.69
N ILE A 86 -19.20 -11.49 -8.18
CA ILE A 86 -18.30 -12.26 -9.05
C ILE A 86 -17.88 -13.55 -8.34
N ALA A 87 -18.12 -14.69 -8.99
CA ALA A 87 -17.68 -15.98 -8.49
C ALA A 87 -16.17 -16.16 -8.71
N GLY A 88 -15.49 -16.67 -7.70
CA GLY A 88 -14.06 -16.98 -7.74
C GLY A 88 -13.61 -17.50 -6.38
N ALA A 89 -12.54 -18.28 -6.35
CA ALA A 89 -11.89 -18.73 -5.12
C ALA A 89 -10.44 -19.08 -5.43
N ASN A 90 -9.56 -18.92 -4.44
CA ASN A 90 -8.11 -19.16 -4.57
C ASN A 90 -7.47 -18.28 -5.65
N GLU A 91 -7.80 -17.00 -5.62
CA GLU A 91 -7.25 -15.97 -6.48
C GLU A 91 -6.85 -14.80 -5.57
N ASP A 92 -5.67 -14.19 -5.82
CA ASP A 92 -5.09 -13.21 -4.89
C ASP A 92 -4.68 -11.88 -5.57
N ALA A 93 -5.30 -11.55 -6.70
CA ALA A 93 -5.03 -10.39 -7.54
C ALA A 93 -6.32 -9.64 -7.92
N ASN A 94 -7.37 -9.74 -7.11
CA ASN A 94 -8.67 -9.09 -7.30
C ASN A 94 -9.39 -9.43 -8.61
N ALA A 95 -8.98 -10.43 -9.39
CA ALA A 95 -9.63 -10.78 -10.65
C ALA A 95 -11.04 -11.37 -10.47
N SER A 96 -11.32 -11.99 -9.32
CA SER A 96 -12.60 -12.64 -9.03
C SER A 96 -12.82 -12.86 -7.54
N GLY A 97 -14.05 -13.15 -7.11
CA GLY A 97 -14.31 -13.47 -5.71
C GLY A 97 -14.17 -12.24 -4.80
N ASP A 98 -13.45 -12.42 -3.71
CA ASP A 98 -13.13 -11.38 -2.74
C ASP A 98 -12.18 -10.30 -3.29
N LEU A 99 -11.92 -9.31 -2.43
CA LEU A 99 -11.01 -8.21 -2.66
C LEU A 99 -9.78 -8.39 -1.76
N ASP A 100 -8.68 -8.75 -2.39
CA ASP A 100 -7.36 -8.85 -1.79
C ASP A 100 -6.80 -7.48 -1.47
N VAL A 101 -6.74 -7.14 -0.19
CA VAL A 101 -5.99 -5.99 0.30
C VAL A 101 -4.58 -6.47 0.63
N ARG A 102 -3.58 -5.98 -0.12
CA ARG A 102 -2.17 -6.40 -0.01
C ARG A 102 -1.21 -5.27 0.36
N SER A 103 -1.63 -4.01 0.23
CA SER A 103 -0.95 -2.84 0.77
C SER A 103 -1.70 -2.24 1.96
N SER A 104 -1.07 -1.27 2.64
CA SER A 104 -1.74 -0.46 3.65
C SER A 104 -2.64 0.56 2.96
N LEU A 105 -3.94 0.56 3.26
CA LEU A 105 -4.87 1.54 2.75
C LEU A 105 -6.02 1.76 3.73
N SER A 106 -6.72 2.88 3.61
CA SER A 106 -7.98 3.16 4.31
C SER A 106 -9.12 3.31 3.29
N ILE A 107 -10.29 2.75 3.60
CA ILE A 107 -11.51 2.92 2.80
C ILE A 107 -12.43 3.90 3.53
N VAL A 108 -12.65 5.07 2.92
CA VAL A 108 -13.37 6.19 3.54
C VAL A 108 -14.71 6.40 2.84
N GLY A 109 -15.80 6.14 3.56
CA GLY A 109 -17.15 6.47 3.12
C GLY A 109 -17.57 7.89 3.53
N PRO A 110 -18.64 8.45 2.93
CA PRO A 110 -19.16 9.79 3.24
C PRO A 110 -19.90 9.88 4.59
N GLY A 111 -19.78 8.86 5.44
CA GLY A 111 -20.47 8.71 6.72
C GLY A 111 -21.01 7.29 6.92
N ALA A 112 -21.33 6.95 8.18
CA ALA A 112 -21.99 5.69 8.51
C ALA A 112 -23.35 5.57 7.81
N ASP A 113 -23.70 4.37 7.35
CA ASP A 113 -24.94 4.03 6.62
C ASP A 113 -25.14 4.67 5.23
N VAL A 114 -24.21 5.49 4.75
CA VAL A 114 -24.35 6.18 3.45
C VAL A 114 -23.63 5.42 2.32
N ALA A 115 -22.49 4.82 2.61
CA ALA A 115 -21.85 3.83 1.75
C ALA A 115 -22.04 2.42 2.33
N ARG A 116 -22.43 1.46 1.50
CA ARG A 116 -22.66 0.07 1.90
C ARG A 116 -21.84 -0.86 1.03
N ILE A 117 -20.93 -1.62 1.63
CA ILE A 117 -20.21 -2.68 0.94
C ILE A 117 -20.88 -4.00 1.33
N ARG A 118 -21.36 -4.74 0.32
CA ARG A 118 -22.13 -5.96 0.51
C ARG A 118 -21.54 -7.08 -0.32
N GLY A 119 -21.18 -8.18 0.34
CA GLY A 119 -21.01 -9.46 -0.31
C GLY A 119 -22.38 -10.09 -0.52
N ASP A 120 -22.72 -10.38 -1.77
CA ASP A 120 -23.96 -11.11 -2.11
C ASP A 120 -23.75 -12.61 -2.20
N ARG A 121 -22.50 -13.05 -2.01
CA ARG A 121 -22.13 -14.43 -1.81
C ARG A 121 -22.12 -14.71 -0.30
N GLU A 122 -22.33 -15.97 0.10
CA GLU A 122 -22.07 -16.43 1.48
C GLU A 122 -20.56 -16.52 1.75
N ASP A 123 -19.82 -15.47 1.38
CA ASP A 123 -18.36 -15.38 1.42
C ASP A 123 -17.93 -13.98 1.90
N ARG A 124 -16.66 -13.84 2.27
CA ARG A 124 -16.05 -12.58 2.64
C ARG A 124 -15.96 -11.64 1.42
N VAL A 125 -16.08 -10.33 1.67
CA VAL A 125 -15.80 -9.32 0.64
C VAL A 125 -14.32 -9.00 0.55
N PHE A 126 -13.62 -8.99 1.68
CA PHE A 126 -12.21 -8.63 1.76
C PHE A 126 -11.38 -9.83 2.23
N ASP A 127 -10.28 -10.09 1.54
CA ASP A 127 -9.17 -10.90 2.03
C ASP A 127 -8.03 -9.98 2.43
N LEU A 128 -7.51 -10.18 3.64
CA LEU A 128 -6.42 -9.39 4.18
C LEU A 128 -5.17 -10.24 4.16
N GLY A 129 -4.17 -9.83 3.36
CA GLY A 129 -2.87 -10.47 3.32
C GLY A 129 -2.18 -10.52 4.70
N PRO A 130 -1.13 -11.36 4.86
CA PRO A 130 -0.49 -11.56 6.16
C PRO A 130 -0.01 -10.24 6.80
N PRO A 131 -0.13 -10.09 8.13
CA PRO A 131 0.19 -8.87 8.86
C PRO A 131 1.70 -8.58 8.81
N GLY A 132 2.12 -7.83 7.80
CA GLY A 132 3.48 -7.37 7.53
C GLY A 132 3.53 -6.10 6.68
N ALA A 133 2.47 -5.82 5.92
CA ALA A 133 2.10 -4.47 5.53
C ALA A 133 1.23 -3.88 6.65
N GLY A 134 1.47 -2.65 7.10
CA GLY A 134 0.73 -2.02 8.19
C GLY A 134 -0.74 -1.75 7.85
N GLN A 135 -1.54 -2.79 7.65
CA GLN A 135 -2.93 -2.70 7.25
C GLN A 135 -3.76 -2.10 8.38
N THR A 136 -4.47 -1.03 8.06
CA THR A 136 -5.52 -0.46 8.89
C THR A 136 -6.68 -0.15 7.96
N ILE A 137 -7.60 -1.09 7.80
CA ILE A 137 -8.86 -0.89 7.09
C ILE A 137 -9.82 -0.02 7.90
#